data_AF-A0A242Z0E2-F1
#
_entry.id   AF-A0A242Z0E2-F1
#
_cell.length_a   1.000
_cell.length_b   1.000
_cell.length_c   1.000
_cell.angle_alpha   90.00
_cell.angle_beta   90.00
_cell.angle_gamma   90.00
#
_symmetry.space_group_name_H-M   'P 1'
#
loop_
_entity.id
_entity.type
_entity.pdbx_description
1 polymer ?
#
loop_
_entity_poly.entity_id
_entity_poly.type
_entity_poly.pdbx_seq_one_letter_code
_entity_poly.pdbx_strand_id
1 'polypeptide(L)'
;MSEYLLQINKNPNREGDYLAFFMYSHADENFKGMHCNYKIEKHFERLMWGEVNKSDSFVNLVDTRETDHEIYYLIECDSPSDITALAENIVQEHPGNYNDQRNRFISLLTERNIITRQL
;
A
#
# COMPACT_ATOMS: atom_id res chain seq x y z
N MET A 1 -5.48 -8.98 15.03
CA MET A 1 -5.00 -9.11 13.65
C MET A 1 -6.17 -9.11 12.68
N SER A 2 -6.15 -8.15 11.76
CA SER A 2 -7.11 -8.01 10.68
C SER A 2 -6.39 -8.23 9.36
N GLU A 3 -7.08 -8.80 8.38
CA GLU A 3 -6.56 -8.97 7.03
C GLU A 3 -6.74 -7.69 6.21
N TYR A 4 -5.71 -7.31 5.48
CA TYR A 4 -5.72 -6.19 4.54
C TYR A 4 -5.12 -6.62 3.20
N LEU A 5 -5.59 -5.99 2.13
CA LEU A 5 -4.91 -6.03 0.85
C LEU A 5 -3.87 -4.91 0.81
N LEU A 6 -2.62 -5.25 0.49
CA LEU A 6 -1.51 -4.31 0.33
C LEU A 6 -1.12 -4.25 -1.15
N GLN A 7 -1.24 -3.08 -1.76
CA GLN A 7 -0.75 -2.79 -3.10
C GLN A 7 0.54 -1.98 -2.99
N ILE A 8 1.64 -2.50 -3.53
CA ILE A 8 2.94 -1.82 -3.55
C ILE A 8 3.29 -1.45 -4.99
N ASN A 9 3.69 -0.20 -5.21
CA ASN A 9 4.20 0.22 -6.51
C ASN A 9 5.62 -0.35 -6.72
N LYS A 10 5.86 -0.91 -7.90
CA LYS A 10 7.18 -1.45 -8.29
C LYS A 10 8.16 -0.33 -8.59
N ASN A 11 7.71 0.78 -9.17
CA ASN A 11 8.59 1.86 -9.59
C ASN A 11 8.12 3.18 -8.95
N PRO A 12 9.03 4.14 -8.75
CA PRO A 12 8.63 5.48 -8.37
C PRO A 12 7.74 6.08 -9.46
N ASN A 13 6.71 6.82 -9.07
CA ASN A 13 5.87 7.54 -10.03
C ASN A 13 6.65 8.70 -10.66
N ARG A 14 7.59 9.28 -9.90
CA ARG A 14 8.40 10.45 -10.27
C ARG A 14 9.82 10.34 -9.71
N GLU A 15 10.74 11.08 -10.32
CA GLU A 15 12.09 11.20 -9.80
C GLU A 15 12.08 11.81 -8.38
N GLY A 16 12.79 11.15 -7.45
CA GLY A 16 12.85 11.58 -6.05
C GLY A 16 11.66 11.16 -5.18
N ASP A 17 10.74 10.34 -5.70
CA ASP A 17 9.73 9.68 -4.87
C ASP A 17 10.39 8.65 -3.94
N TYR A 18 9.68 8.37 -2.85
CA TYR A 18 9.99 7.27 -1.93
C TYR A 18 8.95 6.15 -2.10
N LEU A 19 9.18 5.01 -1.43
CA LEU A 19 8.27 3.87 -1.38
C LEU A 19 6.79 4.29 -1.38
N ALA A 20 6.01 3.75 -2.33
CA ALA A 20 4.59 4.05 -2.43
C ALA A 20 3.75 2.78 -2.29
N PHE A 21 2.71 2.83 -1.46
CA PHE A 21 1.75 1.75 -1.29
C PHE A 21 0.37 2.24 -0.84
N PHE A 22 -0.60 1.36 -1.05
CA PHE A 22 -1.95 1.47 -0.50
C PHE A 22 -2.28 0.24 0.34
N MET A 23 -3.01 0.47 1.42
CA MET A 23 -3.63 -0.61 2.21
C MET A 23 -5.15 -0.49 2.12
N TYR A 24 -5.80 -1.62 1.91
CA TYR A 24 -7.24 -1.70 1.76
C TYR A 24 -7.83 -2.69 2.75
N SER A 25 -8.98 -2.34 3.31
CA SER A 25 -9.90 -3.31 3.92
C SER A 25 -11.04 -3.59 2.95
N HIS A 26 -11.56 -4.82 2.96
CA HIS A 26 -12.77 -5.13 2.20
C HIS A 26 -13.94 -4.25 2.69
N ALA A 27 -14.67 -3.62 1.76
CA ALA A 27 -15.85 -2.84 2.04
C ALA A 27 -16.85 -3.06 0.91
N ASP A 28 -18.07 -3.48 1.20
CA ASP A 28 -19.09 -3.76 0.18
C ASP A 28 -20.12 -2.61 0.15
N GLU A 29 -19.77 -1.53 -0.54
CA GLU A 29 -20.54 -0.27 -0.54
C GLU A 29 -21.08 0.08 -1.94
N ASN A 30 -22.23 0.73 -1.98
CA ASN A 30 -22.84 1.20 -3.23
C ASN A 30 -23.16 2.70 -3.17
N PHE A 31 -22.47 3.48 -4.00
CA PHE A 31 -22.66 4.92 -4.11
C PHE A 31 -23.31 5.26 -5.45
N LYS A 32 -24.61 5.54 -5.43
CA LYS A 32 -25.37 5.97 -6.63
C LYS A 32 -25.22 5.03 -7.84
N GLY A 33 -25.17 3.72 -7.58
CA GLY A 33 -25.02 2.69 -8.62
C GLY A 33 -23.57 2.28 -8.91
N MET A 34 -22.58 2.97 -8.34
CA MET A 34 -21.18 2.54 -8.36
C MET A 34 -20.91 1.63 -7.18
N HIS A 35 -20.54 0.37 -7.47
CA HIS A 35 -20.13 -0.59 -6.47
C HIS A 35 -18.63 -0.42 -6.15
N CYS A 36 -18.31 -0.35 -4.87
CA CYS A 36 -16.94 -0.32 -4.35
C CYS A 36 -16.77 -1.52 -3.43
N ASN A 37 -15.69 -2.29 -3.64
CA ASN A 37 -15.37 -3.51 -2.89
C ASN A 37 -14.24 -3.32 -1.85
N TYR A 38 -13.63 -2.13 -1.81
CA TYR A 38 -12.57 -1.80 -0.85
C TYR A 38 -12.67 -0.38 -0.31
N LYS A 39 -12.27 -0.21 0.94
CA LYS A 39 -11.95 1.07 1.57
C LYS A 39 -10.43 1.21 1.65
N ILE A 40 -9.90 2.38 1.31
CA ILE A 40 -8.48 2.71 1.50
C ILE A 40 -8.26 3.02 2.98
N GLU A 41 -7.58 2.13 3.69
CA GLU A 41 -7.21 2.32 5.09
C GLU A 41 -5.96 3.19 5.23
N LYS A 42 -5.00 3.04 4.32
CA LYS A 42 -3.82 3.90 4.23
C LYS A 42 -3.41 4.17 2.79
N HIS A 43 -3.02 5.41 2.56
CA HIS A 43 -2.36 5.87 1.36
C HIS A 43 -0.99 6.45 1.74
N PHE A 44 0.08 5.76 1.35
CA PHE A 44 1.45 6.16 1.64
C PHE A 44 2.18 6.43 0.33
N GLU A 45 2.35 7.70 -0.01
CA GLU A 45 3.15 8.14 -1.15
C GLU A 45 3.56 9.61 -0.98
N ARG A 46 4.53 10.05 -1.79
CA ARG A 46 4.90 11.46 -1.87
C ARG A 46 3.84 12.26 -2.63
N LEU A 47 3.00 12.99 -1.90
CA LEU A 47 1.98 13.88 -2.48
C LEU A 47 2.59 15.21 -2.92
N MET A 48 2.24 15.65 -4.13
CA MET A 48 2.56 16.97 -4.66
C MET A 48 1.48 18.00 -4.31
N TRP A 49 1.77 19.27 -4.56
CA TRP A 49 0.80 20.34 -4.37
C TRP A 49 -0.47 20.09 -5.20
N GLY A 50 -1.62 20.03 -4.52
CA GLY A 50 -2.92 19.74 -5.11
C GLY A 50 -3.31 18.26 -5.13
N GLU A 51 -2.39 17.34 -4.82
CA GLU A 51 -2.72 15.92 -4.62
C GLU A 51 -3.29 15.71 -3.23
N VAL A 52 -4.31 14.86 -3.14
CA VAL A 52 -5.06 14.62 -1.90
C VAL A 52 -4.76 13.21 -1.41
N ASN A 53 -4.57 13.09 -0.09
CA ASN A 53 -4.49 11.79 0.55
C ASN A 53 -5.81 11.04 0.37
N LYS A 54 -5.75 9.85 -0.24
CA LYS A 54 -6.92 9.03 -0.55
C LYS A 54 -7.36 8.11 0.58
N SER A 55 -6.70 8.16 1.75
CA SER A 55 -7.15 7.40 2.93
C SER A 55 -8.62 7.73 3.25
N ASP A 56 -9.36 6.73 3.74
CA ASP A 56 -10.80 6.76 3.99
C ASP A 56 -11.72 6.88 2.77
N SER A 57 -11.16 6.92 1.55
CA SER A 57 -11.97 6.80 0.34
C SER A 57 -12.30 5.34 0.00
N PHE A 58 -13.31 5.14 -0.85
CA PHE A 58 -13.74 3.83 -1.33
C PHE A 58 -13.35 3.65 -2.79
N VAL A 59 -12.93 2.45 -3.16
CA VAL A 59 -12.52 2.12 -4.52
C VAL A 59 -13.11 0.79 -4.95
N ASN A 60 -13.18 0.59 -6.26
CA ASN A 60 -13.43 -0.71 -6.85
C ASN A 60 -12.13 -1.25 -7.44
N LEU A 61 -11.55 -2.28 -6.82
CA LEU A 61 -10.42 -3.02 -7.39
C LEU A 61 -10.96 -4.22 -8.17
N VAL A 62 -10.82 -4.18 -9.49
CA VAL A 62 -11.35 -5.19 -10.41
C VAL A 62 -10.35 -6.34 -10.62
N ASP A 63 -9.05 -6.05 -10.56
CA ASP A 63 -7.97 -7.01 -10.73
C ASP A 63 -6.87 -6.72 -9.70
N THR A 64 -6.45 -7.75 -8.97
CA THR A 64 -5.41 -7.68 -7.94
C THR A 64 -4.24 -8.60 -8.27
N ARG A 65 -4.09 -9.01 -9.53
CA ARG A 65 -2.90 -9.75 -9.98
C ARG A 65 -1.71 -8.79 -10.10
N GLU A 66 -0.52 -9.31 -9.88
CA GLU A 66 0.71 -8.57 -10.14
C GLU A 66 0.77 -8.06 -11.60
N THR A 67 1.15 -6.80 -11.77
CA THR A 67 1.36 -6.15 -13.07
C THR A 67 2.79 -5.64 -13.18
N ASP A 68 3.18 -5.06 -14.31
CA ASP A 68 4.50 -4.43 -14.47
C ASP A 68 4.71 -3.23 -13.51
N HIS A 69 3.63 -2.68 -12.95
CA HIS A 69 3.66 -1.50 -12.10
C HIS A 69 3.39 -1.77 -10.63
N GLU A 70 2.69 -2.85 -10.30
CA GLU A 70 2.12 -3.05 -8.96
C GLU A 70 2.23 -4.52 -8.54
N ILE A 71 2.45 -4.75 -7.25
CA ILE A 71 2.40 -6.07 -6.61
C ILE A 71 1.34 -6.02 -5.52
N TYR A 72 0.56 -7.09 -5.40
CA TYR A 72 -0.50 -7.21 -4.41
C TYR A 72 -0.20 -8.35 -3.44
N TYR A 73 -0.38 -8.06 -2.15
CA TYR A 73 -0.23 -9.01 -1.06
C TYR A 73 -1.48 -9.00 -0.17
N LEU A 74 -1.87 -10.15 0.35
CA LEU A 74 -2.66 -10.22 1.57
C LEU A 74 -1.70 -10.14 2.75
N ILE A 75 -2.05 -9.27 3.69
CA ILE A 75 -1.28 -9.08 4.92
C ILE A 75 -2.18 -9.17 6.13
N GLU A 76 -1.64 -9.67 7.24
CA GLU A 76 -2.29 -9.64 8.54
C GLU A 76 -1.49 -8.74 9.49
N CYS A 77 -2.15 -7.70 10.02
CA CYS A 77 -1.55 -6.84 11.03
C CYS A 77 -2.59 -6.37 12.04
N ASP A 78 -2.14 -5.89 13.21
CA ASP A 78 -3.05 -5.34 14.22
C ASP A 78 -3.50 -3.92 13.88
N SER A 79 -2.66 -3.14 13.19
CA SER A 79 -2.97 -1.78 12.77
C SER A 79 -2.26 -1.41 11.46
N PRO A 80 -2.97 -0.82 10.48
CA PRO A 80 -2.35 -0.23 9.29
C PRO A 80 -1.28 0.82 9.62
N SER A 81 -1.42 1.51 10.75
CA SER A 81 -0.44 2.52 11.19
C SER A 81 0.93 1.91 11.51
N ASP A 82 1.00 0.65 11.93
CA ASP A 82 2.28 -0.01 12.21
C ASP A 82 3.06 -0.27 10.92
N ILE A 83 2.35 -0.59 9.85
CA ILE A 83 2.91 -0.77 8.50
C ILE A 83 3.39 0.57 7.95
N THR A 84 2.62 1.64 8.15
CA THR A 84 3.04 3.01 7.80
C THR A 84 4.29 3.43 8.57
N ALA A 85 4.34 3.25 9.88
CA ALA A 85 5.52 3.60 10.69
C ALA A 85 6.77 2.81 10.26
N LEU A 86 6.60 1.52 9.91
CA LEU A 86 7.68 0.71 9.35
C LEU A 86 8.20 1.31 8.03
N ALA A 87 7.31 1.70 7.12
CA ALA A 87 7.70 2.32 5.86
C ALA A 87 8.38 3.67 6.05
N GLU A 88 7.88 4.52 6.95
CA GLU A 88 8.48 5.82 7.29
C GLU A 88 9.93 5.65 7.77
N ASN A 89 10.18 4.69 8.67
CA ASN A 89 11.54 4.41 9.15
C ASN A 89 12.46 3.99 8.00
N ILE A 90 12.00 3.11 7.10
CA ILE A 90 12.79 2.67 5.93
C ILE A 90 13.10 3.86 5.01
N VAL A 91 12.13 4.74 4.75
CA VAL A 91 12.33 5.93 3.91
C VAL A 91 13.35 6.88 4.53
N GLN A 92 13.34 7.03 5.85
CA GLN A 92 14.31 7.87 6.58
C GLN A 92 15.72 7.26 6.61
N GLU A 93 15.84 5.94 6.77
CA GLU A 93 17.13 5.24 6.80
C GLU A 93 17.79 5.15 5.41
N HIS A 94 16.98 5.11 4.35
CA HIS A 94 17.44 4.91 2.96
C HIS A 94 16.95 6.02 2.02
N PRO A 95 17.30 7.29 2.25
CA PRO A 95 16.74 8.41 1.49
C PRO A 95 17.13 8.35 0.01
N GLY A 96 16.15 8.58 -0.87
CA GLY A 96 16.38 8.71 -2.32
C GLY A 96 16.61 7.39 -3.08
N ASN A 97 16.53 6.23 -2.42
CA ASN A 97 16.66 4.94 -3.09
C ASN A 97 15.37 4.12 -3.01
N TYR A 98 14.43 4.40 -3.92
CA TYR A 98 13.13 3.75 -3.98
C TYR A 98 13.22 2.21 -4.00
N ASN A 99 14.13 1.65 -4.82
CA ASN A 99 14.25 0.21 -5.00
C ASN A 99 14.72 -0.49 -3.72
N ASP A 100 15.70 0.10 -3.03
CA ASP A 100 16.18 -0.42 -1.74
C ASP A 100 15.08 -0.31 -0.67
N GLN A 101 14.37 0.83 -0.61
CA GLN A 101 13.24 1.02 0.30
C GLN A 101 12.14 -0.04 0.09
N ARG A 102 11.71 -0.24 -1.16
CA ARG A 102 10.68 -1.24 -1.53
C ARG A 102 11.12 -2.65 -1.18
N ASN A 103 12.34 -3.03 -1.53
CA ASN A 103 12.85 -4.38 -1.26
C ASN A 103 12.95 -4.63 0.25
N ARG A 104 13.45 -3.66 1.03
CA ARG A 104 13.51 -3.76 2.49
C ARG A 104 12.14 -3.87 3.12
N PHE A 105 11.18 -3.09 2.62
CA PHE A 105 9.82 -3.13 3.11
C PHE A 105 9.19 -4.52 2.92
N ILE A 106 9.25 -5.07 1.71
CA ILE A 106 8.75 -6.42 1.43
C ILE A 106 9.48 -7.48 2.27
N SER A 107 10.82 -7.40 2.38
CA SER A 107 11.61 -8.35 3.19
C SER A 107 11.20 -8.31 4.65
N LEU A 108 11.07 -7.12 5.26
CA LEU A 108 10.68 -6.99 6.67
C LEU A 108 9.26 -7.47 6.94
N LEU A 109 8.31 -7.21 6.03
CA LEU A 109 6.96 -7.76 6.13
C LEU A 109 6.97 -9.30 6.04
N THR A 110 7.82 -9.86 5.19
CA THR A 110 7.99 -11.32 5.05
C THR A 110 8.63 -11.92 6.30
N GLU A 111 9.74 -11.36 6.78
CA GLU A 111 10.46 -11.83 7.98
C GLU A 111 9.62 -11.79 9.25
N ARG A 112 8.68 -10.83 9.34
CA ARG A 112 7.74 -10.70 10.46
C ARG A 112 6.49 -11.55 10.31
N ASN A 113 6.38 -12.35 9.25
CA ASN A 113 5.19 -13.14 8.89
C ASN A 113 3.91 -12.29 8.76
N ILE A 114 4.05 -11.04 8.31
CA ILE A 114 2.92 -10.14 8.07
C ILE A 114 2.28 -10.44 6.70
N ILE A 115 3.10 -10.74 5.69
CA ILE A 115 2.60 -11.21 4.39
C ILE A 115 2.12 -12.65 4.54
N THR A 116 0.83 -12.87 4.34
CA THR A 116 0.21 -14.20 4.37
C THR A 116 0.19 -14.82 2.97
N ARG A 117 0.03 -13.99 1.93
CA ARG A 117 -0.03 -14.45 0.54
C ARG A 117 0.30 -13.35 -0.47
N GLN A 118 0.96 -13.71 -1.57
CA GLN A 118 1.04 -12.89 -2.78
C GLN A 118 -0.07 -13.29 -3.76
N LEU A 119 -0.69 -12.31 -4.42
CA LEU A 119 -1.86 -12.50 -5.31
C LEU A 119 -1.50 -12.56 -6.80
#